data_AF-A0A965U0R9-F1
#
_entry.id   AF-A0A965U0R9-F1
#
_cell.length_a   1.000
_cell.length_b   1.000
_cell.length_c   1.000
_cell.angle_alpha   90.00
_cell.angle_beta   90.00
_cell.angle_gamma   90.00
#
_symmetry.space_group_name_H-M   'P 1'
#
loop_
_entity.id
_entity.type
_entity.pdbx_description
1 polymer ?
#
loop_
_entity_poly.entity_id
_entity_poly.type
_entity_poly.pdbx_seq_one_letter_code
_entity_poly.pdbx_strand_id
1 'polypeptide(L)'
;MKEKMNQILSRHAKEHSGLLGAAFYDFASGTEVYAEKDTVFPTASTFKVFLLAELLRQCEAGKHSLQDRVELTEDAKSPGSGVLQCLQNGAKLTLEDYAVLMMILSDNSATDLLYDLVGGENIHTHIVEQACGLSKTRCDLRCKEL
;
A
#
# COMPACT_ATOMS: atom_id res chain seq x y z
N MET A 1 27.10 10.45 4.58
CA MET A 1 25.80 10.00 4.01
C MET A 1 24.69 11.02 4.29
N LYS A 2 24.42 11.33 5.57
CA LYS A 2 23.47 12.37 6.01
C LYS A 2 23.61 13.71 5.28
N GLU A 3 24.83 14.19 5.11
CA GLU A 3 25.12 15.48 4.46
C GLU A 3 24.79 15.49 2.95
N LYS A 4 25.06 14.39 2.25
CA LYS A 4 24.65 14.20 0.83
C LYS A 4 23.13 14.14 0.71
N MET A 5 22.44 13.46 1.63
CA MET A 5 20.97 13.39 1.65
C MET A 5 20.37 14.78 1.85
N ASN A 6 20.85 15.53 2.83
CA ASN A 6 20.39 16.90 3.09
C ASN A 6 20.61 17.82 1.89
N GLN A 7 21.73 17.66 1.17
CA GLN A 7 21.98 18.39 -0.07
C GLN A 7 20.98 18.05 -1.18
N ILE A 8 20.68 16.76 -1.39
CA ILE A 8 19.69 16.30 -2.38
C ILE A 8 18.30 16.86 -2.05
N LEU A 9 17.88 16.75 -0.79
CA LEU A 9 16.58 17.22 -0.31
C LEU A 9 16.47 18.75 -0.43
N SER A 10 17.50 19.48 0.00
CA SER A 10 17.53 20.95 -0.11
C SER A 10 17.52 21.45 -1.55
N ARG A 11 18.13 20.68 -2.47
CA ARG A 11 18.10 21.00 -3.91
C ARG A 11 16.69 20.87 -4.46
N HIS A 12 16.04 19.72 -4.26
CA HIS A 12 14.71 19.48 -4.82
C HIS A 12 13.61 20.28 -4.11
N ALA A 13 13.74 20.55 -2.81
CA ALA A 13 12.80 21.41 -2.09
C ALA A 13 12.76 22.85 -2.63
N LYS A 14 13.83 23.34 -3.27
CA LYS A 14 13.86 24.67 -3.91
C LYS A 14 13.27 24.68 -5.32
N GLU A 15 13.17 23.52 -5.97
CA GLU A 15 12.69 23.37 -7.34
C GLU A 15 11.16 23.20 -7.41
N HIS A 16 10.51 22.92 -6.28
CA HIS A 16 9.08 22.66 -6.19
C HIS A 16 8.41 23.48 -5.08
N SER A 17 7.16 23.89 -5.28
CA SER A 17 6.35 24.60 -4.27
C SER A 17 5.68 23.68 -3.24
N GLY A 18 5.80 22.36 -3.41
CA GLY A 18 5.23 21.37 -2.50
C GLY A 18 6.12 21.07 -1.29
N LEU A 19 5.52 20.49 -0.24
CA LEU A 19 6.26 20.00 0.92
C LEU A 19 6.92 18.66 0.60
N LEU A 20 8.22 18.54 0.86
CA LEU A 20 9.00 17.32 0.61
C LEU A 20 9.37 16.66 1.95
N GLY A 21 8.85 15.44 2.17
CA GLY A 21 9.30 14.57 3.25
C GLY A 21 10.23 13.47 2.75
N ALA A 22 11.19 13.07 3.58
CA ALA A 22 12.07 11.95 3.27
C ALA A 22 12.52 11.24 4.55
N ALA A 23 12.64 9.93 4.47
CA ALA A 23 13.19 9.09 5.52
C ALA A 23 14.15 8.07 4.91
N PHE A 24 15.28 7.86 5.56
CA PHE A 24 16.26 6.85 5.20
C PHE A 24 16.76 6.15 6.47
N TYR A 25 16.85 4.83 6.38
CA TYR A 25 17.36 3.98 7.44
C TYR A 25 18.36 3.00 6.84
N ASP A 26 19.59 3.01 7.33
CA ASP A 26 20.59 1.99 7.00
C ASP A 26 20.56 0.87 8.05
N PHE A 27 20.11 -0.31 7.65
CA PHE A 27 20.00 -1.48 8.53
C PHE A 27 21.35 -2.00 9.03
N ALA A 28 22.45 -1.78 8.32
CA ALA A 28 23.77 -2.26 8.73
C ALA A 28 24.37 -1.42 9.85
N SER A 29 24.21 -0.09 9.78
CA SER A 29 24.79 0.85 10.74
C SER A 29 23.80 1.39 11.77
N GLY A 30 22.49 1.22 11.55
CA GLY A 30 21.44 1.88 12.31
C GLY A 30 21.34 3.39 12.06
N THR A 31 21.97 3.90 10.99
CA THR A 31 21.95 5.33 10.68
C THR A 31 20.58 5.75 10.17
N GLU A 32 19.99 6.75 10.82
CA GLU A 32 18.73 7.36 10.41
C GLU A 32 18.92 8.78 9.88
N VAL A 33 18.22 9.12 8.80
CA VAL A 33 18.19 10.48 8.23
C VAL A 33 16.75 10.82 7.85
N TYR A 34 16.28 12.00 8.26
CA TYR A 34 14.93 12.46 8.00
C TYR A 34 14.89 13.91 7.52
N ALA A 35 13.90 14.24 6.70
CA ALA A 35 13.39 15.58 6.45
C ALA A 35 11.85 15.53 6.59
N GLU A 36 11.28 16.54 7.27
CA GLU A 36 9.85 16.60 7.60
C GLU A 36 9.33 15.33 8.33
N LYS A 37 10.14 14.81 9.26
CA LYS A 37 9.92 13.51 9.95
C LYS A 37 8.51 13.33 10.51
N ASP A 38 7.97 14.37 11.13
CA ASP A 38 6.70 14.32 11.87
C ASP A 38 5.49 14.76 11.06
N THR A 39 5.71 15.16 9.81
CA THR A 39 4.64 15.62 8.92
C THR A 39 3.87 14.44 8.35
N VAL A 40 2.54 14.53 8.36
CA VAL A 40 1.65 13.52 7.77
C VAL A 40 1.47 13.80 6.29
N PHE A 41 1.69 12.78 5.46
CA PHE A 41 1.52 12.82 4.02
C PHE A 41 0.41 11.85 3.58
N PRO A 42 -0.29 12.11 2.46
CA PRO A 42 -1.17 11.12 1.85
C PRO A 42 -0.39 9.85 1.53
N THR A 43 -0.85 8.70 2.01
CA THR A 43 -0.20 7.41 1.74
C THR A 43 -0.29 7.04 0.26
N ALA A 44 -1.37 7.44 -0.42
CA ALA A 44 -1.67 7.00 -1.79
C ALA A 44 -1.44 5.48 -1.91
N SER A 45 -0.94 4.97 -3.03
CA SER A 45 -0.74 3.52 -3.20
C SER A 45 0.30 2.87 -2.28
N THR A 46 1.03 3.62 -1.44
CA THR A 46 2.00 2.99 -0.51
C THR A 46 1.34 2.18 0.60
N PHE A 47 0.06 2.45 0.93
CA PHE A 47 -0.68 1.67 1.93
C PHE A 47 -0.85 0.19 1.52
N LYS A 48 -0.78 -0.12 0.23
CA LYS A 48 -0.95 -1.48 -0.32
C LYS A 48 0.05 -2.48 0.23
N VAL A 49 1.19 -2.03 0.74
CA VAL A 49 2.14 -2.86 1.49
C VAL A 49 1.52 -3.41 2.78
N PHE A 50 0.76 -2.59 3.52
CA PHE A 50 0.05 -3.03 4.73
C PHE A 50 -1.10 -3.96 4.39
N LEU A 51 -1.83 -3.68 3.30
CA LEU A 51 -2.87 -4.56 2.80
C LEU A 51 -2.31 -5.94 2.40
N LEU A 52 -1.18 -5.99 1.68
CA LEU A 52 -0.51 -7.24 1.34
C LEU A 52 -0.08 -8.01 2.61
N ALA A 53 0.47 -7.31 3.60
CA ALA A 53 0.86 -7.92 4.86
C ALA A 53 -0.34 -8.56 5.60
N GLU A 54 -1.50 -7.89 5.63
CA GLU A 54 -2.70 -8.45 6.24
C GLU A 54 -3.24 -9.66 5.47
N LEU A 55 -3.23 -9.62 4.12
CA LEU A 55 -3.59 -10.78 3.31
C LEU A 55 -2.71 -11.99 3.65
N LEU A 56 -1.39 -11.80 3.66
CA LEU A 56 -0.45 -12.88 3.96
C LEU A 56 -0.59 -13.40 5.39
N ARG A 57 -0.85 -12.53 6.36
CA ARG A 57 -1.13 -12.91 7.75
C ARG A 57 -2.40 -13.78 7.84
N GLN A 58 -3.45 -13.43 7.11
CA GLN A 58 -4.68 -14.25 7.06
C GLN A 58 -4.45 -15.58 6.33
N CYS A 59 -3.58 -15.62 5.33
CA CYS A 59 -3.16 -16.86 4.67
C CYS A 59 -2.37 -17.78 5.60
N GLU A 60 -1.42 -17.23 6.36
CA GLU A 60 -0.66 -17.99 7.36
C GLU A 60 -1.57 -18.55 8.46
N ALA A 61 -2.60 -17.79 8.85
CA ALA A 61 -3.64 -18.24 9.78
C ALA A 61 -4.64 -19.25 9.17
N GLY A 62 -4.50 -19.63 7.90
CA GLY A 62 -5.37 -20.58 7.21
C GLY A 62 -6.77 -20.06 6.89
N LYS A 63 -7.04 -18.75 7.02
CA LYS A 63 -8.34 -18.14 6.71
C LYS A 63 -8.56 -18.05 5.19
N HIS A 64 -7.49 -17.86 4.43
CA HIS A 64 -7.48 -17.78 2.97
C HIS A 64 -6.32 -18.58 2.41
N SER A 65 -6.43 -19.02 1.16
CA SER A 65 -5.31 -19.52 0.37
C SER A 65 -4.99 -18.53 -0.75
N LEU A 66 -3.72 -18.30 -1.03
CA LEU A 66 -3.32 -17.50 -2.20
C LEU A 66 -3.84 -18.09 -3.53
N GLN A 67 -4.17 -19.39 -3.53
CA GLN A 67 -4.75 -20.09 -4.68
C GLN A 67 -6.29 -20.00 -4.74
N ASP A 68 -6.94 -19.40 -3.74
CA ASP A 68 -8.38 -19.13 -3.79
C ASP A 68 -8.68 -18.24 -4.99
N ARG A 69 -9.74 -18.57 -5.73
CA ARG A 69 -10.13 -17.83 -6.93
C ARG A 69 -11.32 -16.95 -6.66
N VAL A 70 -11.19 -15.68 -7.03
CA VAL A 70 -12.27 -14.69 -6.94
C VAL A 70 -12.58 -14.15 -8.33
N GLU A 71 -13.87 -14.12 -8.63
CA GLU A 71 -14.36 -13.61 -9.90
C GLU A 71 -14.29 -12.07 -9.93
N LEU A 72 -13.73 -11.53 -11.01
CA LEU A 72 -13.77 -10.10 -11.29
C LEU A 72 -15.18 -9.72 -11.76
N THR A 73 -15.90 -9.02 -10.88
CA THR A 73 -17.21 -8.44 -11.18
C THR A 73 -17.10 -6.97 -11.55
N GLU A 74 -18.17 -6.40 -12.11
CA GLU A 74 -18.18 -4.97 -12.45
C GLU A 74 -18.04 -4.09 -11.20
N ASP A 75 -18.73 -4.43 -10.11
CA ASP A 75 -18.69 -3.66 -8.85
C ASP A 75 -17.31 -3.70 -8.17
N ALA A 76 -16.53 -4.74 -8.46
CA ALA A 76 -15.15 -4.88 -7.97
C ALA A 76 -14.15 -4.01 -8.75
N LYS A 77 -14.53 -3.47 -9.92
CA LYS A 77 -13.67 -2.58 -10.69
C LYS A 77 -13.60 -1.20 -10.04
N SER A 78 -12.40 -0.66 -10.04
CA SER A 78 -12.10 0.68 -9.53
C SER A 78 -11.35 1.48 -10.58
N PRO A 79 -11.69 2.77 -10.76
CA PRO A 79 -11.03 3.61 -11.74
C PRO A 79 -9.58 3.91 -11.33
N GLY A 80 -8.81 4.45 -12.26
CA GLY A 80 -7.45 4.94 -12.03
C GLY A 80 -6.39 3.98 -12.55
N SER A 81 -5.51 3.49 -11.67
CA SER A 81 -4.39 2.64 -12.08
C SER A 81 -4.80 1.17 -12.19
N GLY A 82 -4.17 0.46 -13.12
CA GLY A 82 -4.33 -0.98 -13.28
C GLY A 82 -4.99 -1.40 -14.59
N VAL A 83 -4.97 -2.70 -14.82
CA VAL A 83 -5.48 -3.35 -16.05
C VAL A 83 -6.81 -4.06 -15.82
N LEU A 84 -7.17 -4.39 -14.58
CA LEU A 84 -8.38 -5.16 -14.29
C LEU A 84 -9.66 -4.40 -14.65
N GLN A 85 -9.66 -3.07 -14.53
CA GLN A 85 -10.77 -2.23 -15.00
C GLN A 85 -11.07 -2.40 -16.50
N CYS A 86 -10.06 -2.80 -17.30
CA CYS A 86 -10.16 -3.02 -18.74
C CYS A 86 -10.50 -4.47 -19.12
N LEU A 87 -10.45 -5.41 -18.16
CA LEU A 87 -10.76 -6.81 -18.44
C LEU A 87 -12.27 -7.05 -18.47
N GLN A 88 -12.65 -8.11 -19.19
CA GLN A 88 -14.03 -8.58 -19.19
C GLN A 88 -14.40 -9.17 -17.83
N ASN A 89 -15.67 -9.00 -17.45
CA ASN A 89 -16.21 -9.59 -16.24
C ASN A 89 -16.20 -11.12 -16.32
N GLY A 90 -16.14 -11.79 -15.18
CA GLY A 90 -16.14 -13.25 -15.09
C GLY A 90 -14.75 -13.89 -15.09
N ALA A 91 -13.67 -13.09 -15.23
CA ALA A 91 -12.31 -13.59 -15.05
C ALA A 91 -12.11 -14.10 -13.62
N LYS A 92 -11.62 -15.34 -13.47
CA LYS A 92 -11.39 -15.97 -12.16
C LYS A 92 -9.90 -16.00 -11.84
N LEU A 93 -9.42 -14.93 -11.23
CA LEU A 93 -8.04 -14.75 -10.83
C LEU A 93 -7.82 -15.31 -9.42
N THR A 94 -6.60 -15.79 -9.13
CA THR A 94 -6.24 -16.18 -7.77
C THR A 94 -6.02 -14.95 -6.89
N LEU A 95 -6.07 -15.11 -5.56
CA LEU A 95 -5.66 -14.03 -4.65
C LEU A 95 -4.21 -13.61 -4.88
N GLU A 96 -3.34 -14.55 -5.27
CA GLU A 96 -1.98 -14.26 -5.71
C GLU A 96 -1.94 -13.34 -6.94
N ASP A 97 -2.75 -13.62 -7.96
CA ASP A 97 -2.84 -12.77 -9.16
C ASP A 97 -3.25 -11.34 -8.80
N TYR A 98 -4.28 -11.18 -7.95
CA TYR A 98 -4.70 -9.86 -7.47
C TYR A 98 -3.58 -9.18 -6.67
N ALA A 99 -2.92 -9.89 -5.75
CA ALA A 99 -1.84 -9.34 -4.94
C ALA A 99 -0.65 -8.89 -5.81
N VAL A 100 -0.28 -9.69 -6.82
CA VAL A 100 0.77 -9.34 -7.77
C VAL A 100 0.38 -8.09 -8.54
N LEU A 101 -0.81 -8.03 -9.14
CA LEU A 101 -1.27 -6.87 -9.91
C LEU A 101 -1.37 -5.60 -9.05
N MET A 102 -1.83 -5.74 -7.80
CA MET A 102 -1.82 -4.67 -6.81
C MET A 102 -0.41 -4.13 -6.57
N MET A 103 0.60 -4.99 -6.49
CA MET A 103 1.97 -4.55 -6.18
C MET A 103 2.75 -4.06 -7.40
N ILE A 104 2.65 -4.73 -8.55
CA ILE A 104 3.46 -4.41 -9.72
C ILE A 104 2.86 -3.32 -10.61
N LEU A 105 1.53 -3.19 -10.63
CA LEU A 105 0.81 -2.20 -11.44
C LEU A 105 0.03 -1.19 -10.61
N SER A 106 0.13 -1.28 -9.27
CA SER A 106 -0.73 -0.50 -8.39
C SER A 106 -2.21 -0.63 -8.75
N ASP A 107 -2.65 -1.82 -9.17
CA ASP A 107 -4.01 -1.99 -9.70
C ASP A 107 -5.07 -1.69 -8.63
N ASN A 108 -5.92 -0.70 -8.89
CA ASN A 108 -6.92 -0.22 -7.93
C ASN A 108 -8.08 -1.21 -7.75
N SER A 109 -8.45 -1.96 -8.79
CA SER A 109 -9.52 -2.95 -8.68
C SER A 109 -9.05 -4.15 -7.84
N ALA A 110 -7.80 -4.59 -8.06
CA ALA A 110 -7.17 -5.60 -7.20
C ALA A 110 -7.06 -5.12 -5.75
N THR A 111 -6.68 -3.86 -5.56
CA THR A 111 -6.57 -3.25 -4.23
C THR A 111 -7.90 -3.29 -3.49
N ASP A 112 -8.97 -2.79 -4.11
CA ASP A 112 -10.27 -2.69 -3.43
C ASP A 112 -10.88 -4.06 -3.16
N LEU A 113 -10.74 -5.00 -4.10
CA LEU A 113 -11.17 -6.38 -3.89
C LEU A 113 -10.44 -7.02 -2.69
N LEU A 114 -9.12 -6.88 -2.62
CA LEU A 114 -8.35 -7.43 -1.50
C LEU A 114 -8.65 -6.69 -0.19
N TYR A 115 -8.87 -5.37 -0.24
CA TYR A 115 -9.25 -4.56 0.92
C TYR A 115 -10.56 -5.05 1.54
N ASP A 116 -11.58 -5.26 0.70
CA ASP A 116 -12.88 -5.77 1.13
C ASP A 116 -12.75 -7.22 1.66
N LEU A 117 -11.95 -8.06 0.98
CA LEU A 117 -11.72 -9.46 1.38
C LEU A 117 -11.09 -9.58 2.77
N VAL A 118 -10.02 -8.84 3.03
CA VAL A 118 -9.32 -8.93 4.32
C VAL A 118 -10.06 -8.17 5.42
N GLY A 119 -10.96 -7.26 5.07
CA GLY A 119 -11.65 -6.34 5.96
C GLY A 119 -10.73 -5.19 6.37
N GLY A 120 -10.94 -4.00 5.82
CA GLY A 120 -10.07 -2.82 5.98
C GLY A 120 -9.60 -2.53 7.41
N GLU A 121 -10.49 -2.65 8.40
CA GLU A 121 -10.18 -2.46 9.83
C GLU A 121 -9.07 -3.41 10.35
N ASN A 122 -8.98 -4.62 9.78
CA ASN A 122 -7.95 -5.58 10.15
C ASN A 122 -6.56 -5.15 9.71
N ILE A 123 -6.45 -4.37 8.62
CA ILE A 123 -5.18 -3.79 8.18
C ILE A 123 -4.66 -2.83 9.25
N HIS A 124 -5.53 -1.95 9.74
CA HIS A 124 -5.17 -0.99 10.79
C HIS A 124 -4.82 -1.72 12.09
N THR A 125 -5.71 -2.60 12.55
CA THR A 125 -5.58 -3.29 13.84
C THR A 125 -4.34 -4.18 13.88
N HIS A 126 -4.18 -5.10 12.94
CA HIS A 126 -3.14 -6.13 13.03
C HIS A 126 -1.80 -5.65 12.50
N ILE A 127 -1.79 -4.88 11.41
CA ILE A 127 -0.54 -4.50 10.75
C ILE A 127 -0.07 -3.13 11.24
N VAL A 128 -0.88 -2.09 11.07
CA VAL A 128 -0.45 -0.72 11.35
C VAL A 128 -0.19 -0.51 12.85
N GLU A 129 -1.12 -0.91 13.71
CA GLU A 129 -1.00 -0.72 15.16
C GLU A 129 -0.18 -1.84 15.82
N GLN A 130 -0.62 -3.10 15.71
CA GLN A 130 -0.02 -4.19 16.49
C GLN A 130 1.37 -4.60 16.00
N ALA A 131 1.56 -4.78 14.69
CA ALA A 131 2.84 -5.22 14.15
C ALA A 131 3.86 -4.07 13.99
N CYS A 132 3.40 -2.89 13.57
CA CYS A 132 4.29 -1.78 13.23
C CYS A 132 4.31 -0.62 14.24
N GLY A 133 3.30 -0.48 15.11
CA GLY A 133 3.23 0.63 16.08
C GLY A 133 3.05 2.02 15.45
N LEU A 134 2.49 2.11 14.25
CA LEU A 134 2.40 3.34 13.45
C LEU A 134 1.12 4.14 13.74
N SER A 135 1.03 4.74 14.93
CA SER A 135 -0.16 5.48 15.40
C SER A 135 -0.61 6.69 14.56
N LYS A 136 0.25 7.23 13.70
CA LYS A 136 -0.08 8.35 12.79
C LYS A 136 -0.45 7.90 11.36
N THR A 137 -0.42 6.60 11.08
CA THR A 137 -0.71 6.04 9.75
C THR A 137 -2.13 5.52 9.70
N ARG A 138 -2.84 5.81 8.59
CA ARG A 138 -4.23 5.41 8.35
C ARG A 138 -4.39 4.77 6.98
N CYS A 139 -5.30 3.79 6.89
CA CYS A 139 -5.57 2.98 5.70
C CYS A 139 -7.09 2.78 5.54
N ASP A 140 -7.84 3.86 5.70
CA ASP A 140 -9.27 3.80 6.04
C ASP A 140 -10.18 3.85 4.81
N LEU A 141 -9.60 4.06 3.62
CA LEU A 141 -10.33 4.31 2.38
C LEU A 141 -9.91 3.31 1.30
N ARG A 142 -10.88 2.89 0.50
CA ARG A 142 -10.66 2.19 -0.77
C ARG A 142 -10.16 3.17 -1.83
N CYS A 143 -9.51 2.65 -2.86
CA CYS A 143 -9.09 3.44 -4.01
C CYS A 143 -10.26 4.14 -4.71
N LYS A 144 -11.45 3.53 -4.76
CA LYS A 144 -12.66 4.17 -5.31
C LYS A 144 -13.23 5.32 -4.46
N GLU A 145 -12.74 5.50 -3.24
CA GLU A 145 -13.19 6.54 -2.29
C GLU A 145 -12.20 7.71 -2.17
N LEU A 146 -11.07 7.62 -2.88
CA LEU A 146 -10.06 8.68 -2.99
C LEU A 146 -10.36 9.62 -4.17
#